data_AF-A0A016T7X0-F1
#
_entry.id   AF-A0A016T7X0-F1
#
_cell.length_a   1.000
_cell.length_b   1.000
_cell.length_c   1.000
_cell.angle_alpha   90.00
_cell.angle_beta   90.00
_cell.angle_gamma   90.00
#
_symmetry.space_group_name_H-M   'P 1'
#
loop_
_entity.id
_entity.type
_entity.pdbx_description
1 polymer ?
#
loop_
_entity_poly.entity_id
_entity_poly.type
_entity_poly.pdbx_seq_one_letter_code
_entity_poly.pdbx_strand_id
1 'polypeptide(L)'
;MDEIIPRKIHQETKEDGSTVFDLLIVTDMDNFAKVESQKWKWRAITRKGKLTLDAEKKNVNVEWDTESDQDIASGLNYKGRAMELSDLSEYNGHLLSPDDKTGMLYEIKDGKEYRNENGDVVSEDPMWIKIITKRGEVRSKNWNRVFSRVRNEAGYPAPGYLTHEAVQWSEKLQQWLFLPRKASKTPYVESEDEKKGTNLLIKGTPDLKSFEVVRIGTEEVEHPDRGFSAFDFIPGTEDRLIAAIKSREVEGEDPESYITVFDVDGNVLMEDMQLDGNYKFEGLYFV
;
A
#
# COMPACT_ATOMS: atom_id res chain seq x y z
N MET A 1 -5.61 19.35 23.86
CA MET A 1 -5.73 18.28 22.85
C MET A 1 -4.94 18.77 21.67
N ASP A 2 -3.81 18.16 21.32
CA ASP A 2 -3.12 18.60 20.10
C ASP A 2 -3.86 18.01 18.90
N GLU A 3 -4.42 18.90 18.10
CA GLU A 3 -5.19 18.63 16.90
C GLU A 3 -4.28 17.93 15.87
N ILE A 4 -4.76 16.84 15.27
CA ILE A 4 -4.02 16.11 14.24
C ILE A 4 -4.08 16.97 12.97
N ILE A 5 -2.93 17.22 12.34
CA ILE A 5 -2.88 17.93 11.06
C ILE A 5 -3.63 17.07 10.02
N PRO A 6 -4.68 17.60 9.38
CA PRO A 6 -5.44 16.86 8.38
C PRO A 6 -4.62 16.65 7.11
N ARG A 7 -4.83 15.49 6.49
CA ARG A 7 -4.26 15.08 5.19
C ARG A 7 -4.39 16.17 4.16
N LYS A 8 -3.28 16.52 3.49
CA LYS A 8 -3.28 17.36 2.31
C LYS A 8 -3.32 16.48 1.08
N ILE A 9 -4.33 16.69 0.23
CA ILE A 9 -4.52 15.97 -1.02
C ILE A 9 -4.41 16.98 -2.15
N HIS A 10 -3.48 16.76 -3.07
CA HIS A 10 -3.38 17.50 -4.32
C HIS A 10 -4.37 16.89 -5.31
N GLN A 11 -5.43 17.67 -5.57
CA GLN A 11 -6.46 17.31 -6.53
C GLN A 11 -6.80 18.50 -7.42
N GLU A 12 -7.17 18.23 -8.66
CA GLU A 12 -7.62 19.21 -9.65
C GLU A 12 -8.92 18.74 -10.29
N THR A 13 -9.97 19.57 -10.24
CA THR A 13 -11.20 19.33 -11.00
C THR A 13 -11.11 20.02 -12.35
N LYS A 14 -11.23 19.24 -13.42
CA LYS A 14 -11.20 19.71 -14.81
C LYS A 14 -12.54 20.32 -15.22
N GLU A 15 -12.55 21.04 -16.35
CA GLU A 15 -13.76 21.67 -16.90
C GLU A 15 -14.88 20.67 -17.24
N ASP A 16 -14.51 19.43 -17.59
CA ASP A 16 -15.45 18.33 -17.87
C ASP A 16 -16.03 17.69 -16.60
N GLY A 17 -15.65 18.18 -15.42
CA GLY A 17 -16.09 17.68 -14.11
C GLY A 17 -15.31 16.47 -13.60
N SER A 18 -14.36 15.93 -14.38
CA SER A 18 -13.44 14.90 -13.86
C SER A 18 -12.51 15.48 -12.81
N THR A 19 -12.08 14.64 -11.86
CA THR A 19 -11.13 15.01 -10.81
C THR A 19 -9.86 14.18 -10.96
N VAL A 20 -8.72 14.85 -10.97
CA VAL A 20 -7.38 14.26 -10.99
C VAL A 20 -6.82 14.31 -9.59
N PHE A 21 -6.26 13.19 -9.11
CA PHE A 21 -5.57 13.07 -7.84
C PHE A 21 -4.13 12.65 -8.06
N ASP A 22 -3.21 13.25 -7.33
CA ASP A 22 -1.81 12.81 -7.34
C ASP A 22 -1.63 11.56 -6.47
N LEU A 23 -0.82 10.62 -6.94
CA LEU A 23 -0.50 9.35 -6.29
C LEU A 23 1.00 9.26 -6.01
N LEU A 24 1.35 8.54 -4.94
CA LEU A 24 2.69 8.05 -4.67
C LEU A 24 2.62 6.56 -4.33
N ILE A 25 3.49 5.77 -4.94
CA ILE A 25 3.70 4.36 -4.61
C ILE A 25 5.14 4.13 -4.17
N VAL A 26 5.36 3.11 -3.34
CA VAL A 26 6.69 2.74 -2.83
C VAL A 26 6.95 1.25 -2.99
N THR A 27 8.19 0.91 -3.34
CA THR A 27 8.62 -0.48 -3.54
C THR A 27 9.03 -1.16 -2.24
N ASP A 28 8.74 -2.44 -2.13
CA ASP A 28 9.59 -3.39 -1.42
C ASP A 28 10.53 -4.04 -2.45
N MET A 29 11.84 -3.86 -2.27
CA MET A 29 12.85 -4.36 -3.22
C MET A 29 13.48 -5.69 -2.78
N ASP A 30 13.05 -6.29 -1.68
CA ASP A 30 13.63 -7.53 -1.13
C ASP A 30 15.18 -7.49 -1.12
N ASN A 31 15.83 -8.53 -1.67
CA ASN A 31 17.28 -8.64 -1.77
C ASN A 31 17.90 -7.65 -2.77
N PHE A 32 17.11 -7.00 -3.63
CA PHE A 32 17.56 -5.98 -4.58
C PHE A 32 17.65 -4.59 -3.97
N ALA A 33 17.23 -4.42 -2.71
CA ALA A 33 17.37 -3.16 -1.99
C ALA A 33 18.83 -2.73 -1.81
N LYS A 34 19.79 -3.66 -1.81
CA LYS A 34 21.20 -3.35 -1.52
C LYS A 34 21.90 -2.65 -2.68
N VAL A 35 22.50 -1.48 -2.43
CA VAL A 35 23.22 -0.70 -3.44
C VAL A 35 24.62 -1.30 -3.67
N GLU A 36 24.91 -1.77 -4.87
CA GLU A 36 26.19 -2.46 -5.17
C GLU A 36 27.42 -1.58 -4.98
N SER A 37 27.35 -0.31 -5.44
CA SER A 37 28.44 0.66 -5.32
C SER A 37 28.70 1.09 -3.88
N GLN A 38 27.70 0.96 -3.00
CA GLN A 38 27.74 1.35 -1.60
C GLN A 38 27.17 0.22 -0.74
N LYS A 39 27.97 -0.84 -0.51
CA LYS A 39 27.53 -2.10 0.14
C LYS A 39 26.93 -1.96 1.56
N TRP A 40 27.02 -0.77 2.16
CA TRP A 40 26.42 -0.41 3.46
C TRP A 40 25.09 0.33 3.31
N LYS A 41 24.59 0.55 2.09
CA LYS A 41 23.40 1.33 1.77
C LYS A 41 22.35 0.42 1.14
N TRP A 42 21.11 0.59 1.59
CA TRP A 42 19.91 -0.03 1.02
C TRP A 42 18.98 1.07 0.50
N ARG A 43 18.19 0.77 -0.53
CA ARG A 43 17.26 1.68 -1.17
C ARG A 43 15.89 1.05 -1.41
N ALA A 44 14.87 1.90 -1.46
CA ALA A 44 13.58 1.66 -2.09
C ALA A 44 13.33 2.77 -3.12
N ILE A 45 12.38 2.56 -4.01
CA ILE A 45 11.98 3.51 -5.04
C ILE A 45 10.59 4.04 -4.70
N THR A 46 10.43 5.35 -4.84
CA THR A 46 9.11 5.98 -4.89
C THR A 46 8.79 6.39 -6.31
N ARG A 47 7.53 6.24 -6.72
CA ARG A 47 7.05 6.65 -8.05
C ARG A 47 5.78 7.47 -7.91
N LYS A 48 5.69 8.56 -8.67
CA LYS A 48 4.50 9.42 -8.75
C LYS A 48 3.56 8.95 -9.85
N GLY A 49 2.28 9.15 -9.63
CA GLY A 49 1.23 8.87 -10.61
C GLY A 49 0.08 9.85 -10.48
N LYS A 50 -0.90 9.70 -11.37
CA LYS A 50 -2.16 10.44 -11.34
C LYS A 50 -3.32 9.50 -11.57
N LEU A 51 -4.35 9.62 -10.76
CA LEU A 51 -5.64 8.96 -10.97
C LEU A 51 -6.66 9.99 -11.42
N THR A 52 -7.29 9.78 -12.58
CA THR A 52 -8.41 10.58 -13.06
C THR A 52 -9.71 9.83 -12.86
N LEU A 53 -10.61 10.38 -12.06
CA LEU A 53 -11.98 9.89 -11.85
C LEU A 53 -12.95 10.79 -12.63
N ASP A 54 -13.80 10.20 -13.46
CA ASP A 54 -14.78 10.98 -14.22
C ASP A 54 -15.86 11.62 -13.32
N ALA A 55 -16.61 12.58 -13.87
CA ALA A 55 -17.62 13.33 -13.11
C ALA A 55 -18.72 12.43 -12.50
N GLU A 56 -19.04 11.31 -13.16
CA GLU A 56 -20.03 10.35 -12.70
C GLU A 56 -19.47 9.33 -11.69
N LYS A 57 -18.15 9.32 -11.47
CA LYS A 57 -17.42 8.37 -10.62
C LYS A 57 -17.58 6.91 -11.05
N LYS A 58 -17.65 6.68 -12.36
CA LYS A 58 -17.83 5.36 -12.97
C LYS A 58 -16.62 4.92 -13.79
N ASN A 59 -15.86 5.87 -14.32
CA ASN A 59 -14.69 5.58 -15.14
C ASN A 59 -13.44 6.13 -14.47
N VAL A 60 -12.38 5.32 -14.46
CA VAL A 60 -11.09 5.66 -13.86
C VAL A 60 -9.98 5.40 -14.84
N ASN A 61 -9.00 6.30 -14.88
CA ASN A 61 -7.74 6.12 -15.59
C ASN A 61 -6.59 6.41 -14.64
N VAL A 62 -5.54 5.60 -14.68
CA VAL A 62 -4.31 5.82 -13.90
C VAL A 62 -3.13 5.95 -14.84
N GLU A 63 -2.32 6.98 -14.62
CA GLU A 63 -1.08 7.22 -15.35
C GLU A 63 0.08 7.29 -14.37
N TRP A 64 1.21 6.70 -14.72
CA TRP A 64 2.42 6.69 -13.90
C TRP A 64 3.53 7.46 -14.60
N ASP A 65 4.33 8.19 -13.81
CA ASP A 65 5.51 8.89 -14.32
C ASP A 65 6.75 8.06 -13.99
N THR A 66 7.22 7.25 -14.93
CA THR A 66 8.43 6.45 -14.76
C THR A 66 9.70 7.28 -14.63
N GLU A 67 9.69 8.54 -15.09
CA GLU A 67 10.82 9.47 -14.91
C GLU A 67 10.84 10.08 -13.50
N SER A 68 9.76 9.92 -12.73
CA SER A 68 9.66 10.39 -11.34
C SER A 68 10.28 9.46 -10.30
N ASP A 69 10.85 8.33 -10.71
CA ASP A 69 11.45 7.35 -9.80
C ASP A 69 12.55 8.00 -8.94
N GLN A 70 12.36 7.97 -7.63
CA GLN A 70 13.32 8.51 -6.67
C GLN A 70 13.75 7.46 -5.66
N ASP A 71 15.06 7.29 -5.52
CA ASP A 71 15.67 6.46 -4.49
C ASP A 71 15.52 7.12 -3.11
N ILE A 72 14.86 6.40 -2.20
CA ILE A 72 14.94 6.64 -0.76
C ILE A 72 15.87 5.60 -0.16
N ALA A 73 16.85 6.03 0.64
CA ALA A 73 17.92 5.13 1.06
C ALA A 73 18.33 5.32 2.52
N SER A 74 18.80 4.23 3.13
CA SER A 74 19.32 4.21 4.49
C SER A 74 20.52 3.28 4.62
N GLY A 75 21.41 3.60 5.57
CA GLY A 75 22.50 2.70 5.99
C GLY A 75 22.12 1.78 7.16
N LEU A 76 20.99 2.03 7.81
CA LEU A 76 20.50 1.22 8.92
C LEU A 76 19.93 -0.08 8.38
N ASN A 77 20.38 -1.23 8.89
CA ASN A 77 19.89 -2.53 8.48
C ASN A 77 19.82 -3.53 9.62
N TYR A 78 18.97 -4.55 9.46
CA TYR A 78 18.88 -5.70 10.33
C TYR A 78 19.38 -6.93 9.57
N LYS A 79 20.52 -7.48 9.99
CA LYS A 79 21.16 -8.65 9.37
C LYS A 79 21.38 -8.52 7.85
N GLY A 80 21.67 -7.32 7.36
CA GLY A 80 21.93 -7.06 5.96
C GLY A 80 20.68 -6.88 5.08
N ARG A 81 19.50 -6.69 5.68
CA ARG A 81 18.26 -6.31 4.99
C ARG A 81 17.67 -5.02 5.59
N ALA A 82 17.10 -4.19 4.74
CA ALA A 82 16.49 -2.89 5.08
C ALA A 82 15.80 -2.29 3.86
N MET A 83 14.98 -1.27 4.09
CA MET A 83 14.22 -0.55 3.06
C MET A 83 13.24 -1.46 2.30
N GLU A 84 12.73 -2.48 2.98
CA GLU A 84 11.62 -3.32 2.51
C GLU A 84 10.33 -2.70 3.05
N LEU A 85 9.86 -1.68 2.31
CA LEU A 85 8.82 -0.76 2.74
C LEU A 85 7.44 -1.30 2.34
N SER A 86 6.72 -1.83 3.33
CA SER A 86 5.52 -2.67 3.10
C SER A 86 4.18 -1.94 3.33
N ASP A 87 4.18 -0.62 3.49
CA ASP A 87 2.97 0.21 3.52
C ASP A 87 3.33 1.70 3.34
N LEU A 88 2.35 2.55 3.09
CA LEU A 88 2.50 4.00 3.03
C LEU A 88 1.25 4.70 3.59
N SER A 89 1.42 5.45 4.68
CA SER A 89 0.30 6.09 5.40
C SER A 89 0.72 7.43 6.00
N GLU A 90 -0.17 8.42 5.99
CA GLU A 90 0.10 9.70 6.67
C GLU A 90 -0.37 9.68 8.14
N TYR A 91 0.48 10.21 9.00
CA TYR A 91 0.14 10.49 10.39
C TYR A 91 0.64 11.88 10.79
N ASN A 92 -0.29 12.77 11.14
CA ASN A 92 -0.01 14.12 11.63
C ASN A 92 0.82 14.97 10.63
N GLY A 93 0.47 14.94 9.34
CA GLY A 93 1.17 15.69 8.29
C GLY A 93 2.50 15.07 7.85
N HIS A 94 2.81 13.86 8.30
CA HIS A 94 4.02 13.13 7.94
C HIS A 94 3.64 11.87 7.17
N LEU A 95 4.18 11.68 5.97
CA LEU A 95 4.01 10.44 5.22
C LEU A 95 4.97 9.40 5.78
N LEU A 96 4.45 8.28 6.28
CA LEU A 96 5.21 7.27 7.00
C LEU A 96 5.16 5.91 6.28
N SER A 97 6.27 5.17 6.32
CA SER A 97 6.37 3.82 5.77
C SER A 97 7.16 2.91 6.71
N PRO A 98 6.63 1.74 7.12
CA PRO A 98 7.34 0.79 7.95
C PRO A 98 8.30 -0.08 7.12
N ASP A 99 9.51 -0.29 7.61
CA ASP A 99 10.44 -1.32 7.09
C ASP A 99 10.22 -2.63 7.84
N ASP A 100 9.80 -3.68 7.14
CA ASP A 100 9.41 -4.95 7.72
C ASP A 100 10.60 -5.77 8.29
N LYS A 101 11.85 -5.40 7.96
CA LYS A 101 13.06 -6.08 8.49
C LYS A 101 13.63 -5.39 9.70
N THR A 102 13.71 -4.07 9.67
CA THR A 102 14.26 -3.31 10.80
C THR A 102 13.20 -3.00 11.86
N GLY A 103 11.91 -3.03 11.49
CA GLY A 103 10.79 -2.61 12.33
C GLY A 103 10.73 -1.10 12.54
N MET A 104 11.49 -0.33 11.76
CA MET A 104 11.56 1.12 11.85
C MET A 104 10.43 1.77 11.05
N LEU A 105 9.96 2.92 11.53
CA LEU A 105 9.01 3.76 10.79
C LEU A 105 9.80 4.91 10.14
N TYR A 106 9.76 4.97 8.82
CA TYR A 106 10.42 5.99 8.01
C TYR A 106 9.45 7.12 7.71
N GLU A 107 9.91 8.37 7.82
CA GLU A 107 9.17 9.53 7.29
C GLU A 107 9.67 9.80 5.87
N ILE A 108 8.77 9.73 4.89
CA ILE A 108 9.04 10.03 3.48
C ILE A 108 8.78 11.53 3.27
N LYS A 109 9.81 12.25 2.84
CA LYS A 109 9.71 13.67 2.48
C LYS A 109 9.98 13.83 1.00
N ASP A 110 9.21 14.70 0.34
CA ASP A 110 9.61 15.24 -0.95
C ASP A 110 11.02 15.82 -0.79
N GLY A 111 11.98 15.27 -1.54
CA GLY A 111 13.38 15.67 -1.55
C GLY A 111 13.61 17.06 -2.15
N LYS A 112 12.92 18.09 -1.64
CA LYS A 112 13.25 19.48 -1.96
C LYS A 112 14.54 19.83 -1.25
N GLU A 113 15.55 20.15 -2.06
CA GLU A 113 16.82 20.73 -1.64
C GLU A 113 16.59 21.85 -0.62
N TYR A 114 17.30 21.83 0.50
CA TYR A 114 17.28 22.98 1.41
C TYR A 114 18.03 24.11 0.72
N ARG A 115 17.32 25.19 0.40
CA ARG A 115 17.88 26.38 -0.24
C ARG A 115 17.95 27.51 0.78
N ASN A 116 19.07 28.24 0.79
CA ASN A 116 19.19 29.44 1.64
C ASN A 116 18.34 30.59 1.06
N GLU A 117 18.29 31.74 1.75
CA GLU A 117 17.53 32.93 1.32
C GLU A 117 17.97 33.49 -0.05
N ASN A 118 19.12 33.06 -0.58
CA ASN A 118 19.63 33.43 -1.90
C ASN A 118 19.31 32.41 -3.00
N GLY A 119 18.65 31.29 -2.66
CA GLY A 119 18.27 30.23 -3.60
C GLY A 119 19.35 29.16 -3.84
N ASP A 120 20.50 29.23 -3.15
CA ASP A 120 21.58 28.25 -3.27
C ASP A 120 21.24 26.98 -2.49
N VAL A 121 21.48 25.83 -3.10
CA VAL A 121 21.37 24.52 -2.45
C VAL A 121 22.48 24.40 -1.39
N VAL A 122 22.08 24.26 -0.12
CA VAL A 122 23.00 24.23 1.03
C VAL A 122 23.08 22.87 1.73
N SER A 123 22.21 21.90 1.40
CA SER A 123 22.31 20.52 1.89
C SER A 123 21.44 19.55 1.06
N GLU A 124 21.97 18.34 0.84
CA GLU A 124 21.29 17.14 0.30
C GLU A 124 20.82 16.17 1.42
N ASP A 125 20.72 16.66 2.67
CA ASP A 125 20.34 15.84 3.84
C ASP A 125 18.82 15.63 4.08
N PRO A 126 17.86 15.57 3.12
CA PRO A 126 16.52 15.08 3.46
C PRO A 126 16.46 13.60 3.90
N MET A 127 17.56 12.84 3.94
CA MET A 127 17.57 11.41 4.31
C MET A 127 17.48 11.10 5.83
N TRP A 128 16.86 11.97 6.64
CA TRP A 128 16.69 11.73 8.08
C TRP A 128 15.34 11.09 8.43
N ILE A 129 15.42 9.95 9.12
CA ILE A 129 14.32 9.13 9.66
C ILE A 129 13.72 9.77 10.91
N LYS A 130 12.40 9.71 11.08
CA LYS A 130 11.72 9.97 12.36
C LYS A 130 10.75 8.84 12.71
N ILE A 131 10.99 8.21 13.86
CA ILE A 131 10.04 7.32 14.52
C ILE A 131 9.07 8.19 15.31
N ILE A 132 7.79 8.22 14.93
CA ILE A 132 6.82 9.09 15.59
C ILE A 132 5.55 8.32 15.95
N THR A 133 5.37 8.08 17.24
CA THR A 133 4.06 8.35 17.84
C THR A 133 4.16 9.70 18.54
N LYS A 134 3.05 10.33 18.91
CA LYS A 134 3.10 11.62 19.63
C LYS A 134 3.95 11.59 20.92
N ARG A 135 4.28 10.40 21.44
CA ARG A 135 5.15 10.13 22.61
C ARG A 135 6.17 8.99 22.42
N GLY A 136 6.25 8.37 21.24
CA GLY A 136 7.04 7.16 21.00
C GLY A 136 6.52 5.83 21.60
N GLU A 137 5.29 5.77 22.12
CA GLU A 137 4.73 4.53 22.70
C GLU A 137 4.44 3.44 21.63
N VAL A 138 5.09 2.29 21.76
CA VAL A 138 4.76 1.07 21.01
C VAL A 138 3.91 0.15 21.89
N ARG A 139 2.77 -0.33 21.37
CA ARG A 139 1.92 -1.30 22.07
C ARG A 139 1.71 -2.55 21.21
N SER A 140 2.16 -3.70 21.69
CA SER A 140 1.84 -4.98 21.09
C SER A 140 0.44 -5.42 21.53
N LYS A 141 -0.49 -5.61 20.60
CA LYS A 141 -1.79 -6.24 20.86
C LYS A 141 -1.81 -7.63 20.23
N ASN A 142 -2.21 -8.63 21.01
CA ASN A 142 -2.40 -9.97 20.47
C ASN A 142 -3.73 -10.03 19.68
N TRP A 143 -3.64 -10.10 18.36
CA TRP A 143 -4.78 -10.19 17.44
C TRP A 143 -5.06 -11.62 16.96
N ASN A 144 -4.48 -12.65 17.58
CA ASN A 144 -4.66 -14.05 17.14
C ASN A 144 -6.15 -14.44 17.03
N ARG A 145 -6.97 -14.03 18.00
CA ARG A 145 -8.43 -14.28 17.97
C ARG A 145 -9.16 -13.47 16.90
N VAL A 146 -8.67 -12.27 16.58
CA VAL A 146 -9.25 -11.43 15.52
C VAL A 146 -8.98 -12.07 14.17
N PHE A 147 -7.71 -12.36 13.84
CA PHE A 147 -7.37 -12.99 12.56
C PHE A 147 -7.98 -14.39 12.40
N SER A 148 -8.11 -15.15 13.49
CA SER A 148 -8.84 -16.42 13.47
C SER A 148 -10.31 -16.23 13.10
N ARG A 149 -10.98 -15.18 13.61
CA ARG A 149 -12.36 -14.87 13.23
C ARG A 149 -12.46 -14.43 11.77
N VAL A 150 -11.64 -13.47 11.35
CA VAL A 150 -11.58 -12.99 9.95
C VAL A 150 -11.48 -14.17 8.99
N ARG A 151 -10.50 -15.05 9.21
CA ARG A 151 -10.28 -16.24 8.40
C ARG A 151 -11.47 -17.20 8.40
N ASN A 152 -12.04 -17.49 9.57
CA ASN A 152 -13.15 -18.45 9.68
C ASN A 152 -14.41 -17.92 9.00
N GLU A 153 -14.75 -16.64 9.20
CA GLU A 153 -15.91 -15.97 8.59
C GLU A 153 -15.73 -15.81 7.07
N ALA A 154 -14.49 -15.63 6.60
CA ALA A 154 -14.15 -15.66 5.18
C ALA A 154 -14.26 -17.07 4.53
N GLY A 155 -14.49 -18.13 5.31
CA GLY A 155 -14.63 -19.49 4.78
C GLY A 155 -13.31 -20.24 4.58
N TYR A 156 -12.24 -19.83 5.27
CA TYR A 156 -10.90 -20.43 5.19
C TYR A 156 -10.41 -21.02 6.53
N PRO A 157 -11.23 -21.78 7.29
CA PRO A 157 -10.84 -22.25 8.62
C PRO A 157 -9.56 -23.11 8.59
N ALA A 158 -8.89 -23.22 9.74
CA ALA A 158 -7.71 -24.08 9.87
C ALA A 158 -8.02 -25.52 9.38
N PRO A 159 -7.10 -26.15 8.61
CA PRO A 159 -5.71 -25.75 8.39
C PRO A 159 -5.48 -24.72 7.27
N GLY A 160 -6.54 -24.20 6.65
CA GLY A 160 -6.46 -23.07 5.72
C GLY A 160 -6.00 -21.76 6.38
N TYR A 161 -5.69 -20.77 5.55
CA TYR A 161 -5.10 -19.51 5.97
C TYR A 161 -5.48 -18.33 5.05
N LEU A 162 -5.30 -17.13 5.60
CA LEU A 162 -5.25 -15.87 4.88
C LEU A 162 -3.90 -15.21 5.20
N THR A 163 -3.30 -14.57 4.20
CA THR A 163 -2.17 -13.64 4.39
C THR A 163 -2.68 -12.23 4.18
N HIS A 164 -2.44 -11.33 5.12
CA HIS A 164 -2.93 -9.95 5.06
C HIS A 164 -1.75 -8.98 4.96
N GLU A 165 -1.75 -8.17 3.91
CA GLU A 165 -0.78 -7.08 3.71
C GLU A 165 -1.48 -5.73 3.56
N ALA A 166 -2.75 -5.72 3.15
CA ALA A 166 -3.50 -4.48 2.99
C ALA A 166 -4.75 -4.46 3.89
N VAL A 167 -4.73 -3.58 4.90
CA VAL A 167 -5.82 -3.39 5.86
C VAL A 167 -5.96 -1.91 6.19
N GLN A 168 -7.17 -1.36 6.06
CA GLN A 168 -7.44 0.02 6.47
C GLN A 168 -8.72 0.14 7.29
N TRP A 169 -8.82 1.21 8.08
CA TRP A 169 -10.03 1.64 8.76
C TRP A 169 -10.67 2.81 8.00
N SER A 170 -11.96 2.70 7.69
CA SER A 170 -12.74 3.80 7.12
C SER A 170 -13.56 4.49 8.20
N GLU A 171 -13.28 5.77 8.43
CA GLU A 171 -14.12 6.62 9.29
C GLU A 171 -15.51 6.87 8.68
N LYS A 172 -15.62 6.91 7.35
CA LYS A 172 -16.90 7.16 6.68
C LYS A 172 -17.85 5.97 6.76
N LEU A 173 -17.31 4.77 6.59
CA LEU A 173 -18.07 3.52 6.65
C LEU A 173 -18.18 2.97 8.07
N GLN A 174 -17.31 3.43 8.99
CA GLN A 174 -17.15 2.86 10.33
C GLN A 174 -16.85 1.35 10.26
N GLN A 175 -15.95 0.96 9.35
CA GLN A 175 -15.57 -0.43 9.10
C GLN A 175 -14.07 -0.59 8.89
N TRP A 176 -13.55 -1.75 9.30
CA TRP A 176 -12.24 -2.24 8.88
C TRP A 176 -12.37 -2.96 7.54
N LEU A 177 -11.53 -2.63 6.57
CA LEU A 177 -11.48 -3.29 5.28
C LEU A 177 -10.17 -4.04 5.15
N PHE A 178 -10.26 -5.31 4.78
CA PHE A 178 -9.11 -6.18 4.53
C PHE A 178 -9.16 -6.64 3.07
N LEU A 179 -8.03 -6.48 2.38
CA LEU A 179 -7.76 -7.14 1.10
C LEU A 179 -6.64 -8.15 1.35
N PRO A 180 -6.96 -9.43 1.62
CA PRO A 180 -5.94 -10.43 1.84
C PRO A 180 -5.07 -10.59 0.59
N ARG A 181 -3.76 -10.70 0.77
CA ARG A 181 -2.83 -11.06 -0.31
C ARG A 181 -3.12 -12.46 -0.82
N LYS A 182 -3.26 -13.40 0.11
CA LYS A 182 -3.41 -14.84 -0.17
C LYS A 182 -4.59 -15.42 0.60
N ALA A 183 -5.25 -16.41 -0.01
CA ALA A 183 -6.30 -17.19 0.64
C ALA A 183 -6.25 -18.66 0.20
N SER A 184 -6.14 -19.58 1.15
CA SER A 184 -6.05 -21.02 0.87
C SER A 184 -6.87 -21.86 1.84
N LYS A 185 -7.58 -22.85 1.30
CA LYS A 185 -8.32 -23.85 2.09
C LYS A 185 -7.42 -25.02 2.54
N THR A 186 -6.20 -25.10 2.02
CA THR A 186 -5.20 -26.12 2.34
C THR A 186 -4.08 -25.54 3.21
N PRO A 187 -3.30 -26.39 3.91
CA PRO A 187 -2.12 -25.92 4.65
C PRO A 187 -1.14 -25.16 3.76
N TYR A 188 -0.37 -24.25 4.37
CA TYR A 188 0.68 -23.49 3.68
C TYR A 188 1.75 -24.41 3.08
N VAL A 189 2.04 -24.18 1.80
CA VAL A 189 3.15 -24.75 1.06
C VAL A 189 3.71 -23.61 0.21
N GLU A 190 4.97 -23.24 0.44
CA GLU A 190 5.61 -22.04 -0.13
C GLU A 190 5.45 -21.94 -1.65
N SER A 191 5.79 -23.01 -2.39
CA SER A 191 5.66 -23.03 -3.85
C SER A 191 4.22 -23.00 -4.38
N GLU A 192 3.23 -23.41 -3.57
CA GLU A 192 1.83 -23.26 -3.93
C GLU A 192 1.30 -21.87 -3.60
N ASP A 193 1.84 -21.23 -2.56
CA ASP A 193 1.39 -19.93 -2.04
C ASP A 193 1.53 -18.80 -3.06
N GLU A 194 2.54 -18.88 -3.93
CA GLU A 194 2.71 -17.99 -5.09
C GLU A 194 1.41 -17.85 -5.89
N LYS A 195 0.61 -18.92 -6.00
CA LYS A 195 -0.66 -18.98 -6.75
C LYS A 195 -1.91 -19.01 -5.86
N LYS A 196 -1.85 -18.48 -4.63
CA LYS A 196 -3.01 -18.36 -3.72
C LYS A 196 -3.56 -16.93 -3.63
N GLY A 197 -3.26 -16.08 -4.61
CA GLY A 197 -3.90 -14.77 -4.78
C GLY A 197 -5.42 -14.86 -4.70
N THR A 198 -6.06 -13.78 -4.24
CA THR A 198 -7.50 -13.78 -3.96
C THR A 198 -8.17 -12.48 -4.37
N ASN A 199 -9.48 -12.53 -4.59
CA ASN A 199 -10.31 -11.38 -4.93
C ASN A 199 -11.30 -11.02 -3.82
N LEU A 200 -10.89 -11.21 -2.55
CA LEU A 200 -11.77 -10.97 -1.41
C LEU A 200 -11.62 -9.56 -0.88
N LEU A 201 -12.75 -8.93 -0.58
CA LEU A 201 -12.86 -7.78 0.30
C LEU A 201 -13.60 -8.22 1.57
N ILE A 202 -12.94 -8.14 2.73
CA ILE A 202 -13.55 -8.48 4.01
C ILE A 202 -13.81 -7.19 4.78
N LYS A 203 -15.06 -6.92 5.13
CA LYS A 203 -15.51 -5.73 5.87
C LYS A 203 -15.86 -6.11 7.31
N GLY A 204 -15.06 -5.68 8.26
CA GLY A 204 -15.25 -5.93 9.70
C GLY A 204 -15.90 -4.76 10.43
N THR A 205 -16.73 -5.06 11.42
CA THR A 205 -17.26 -4.04 12.35
C THR A 205 -16.15 -3.35 13.15
N PRO A 206 -16.40 -2.17 13.76
CA PRO A 206 -15.39 -1.45 14.55
C PRO A 206 -14.75 -2.29 15.66
N ASP A 207 -15.52 -3.22 16.24
CA ASP A 207 -15.08 -4.13 17.31
C ASP A 207 -14.50 -5.46 16.81
N LEU A 208 -14.43 -5.66 15.48
CA LEU A 208 -13.88 -6.83 14.80
C LEU A 208 -14.51 -8.15 15.30
N LYS A 209 -15.82 -8.13 15.55
CA LYS A 209 -16.60 -9.31 15.97
C LYS A 209 -17.43 -9.92 14.86
N SER A 210 -17.88 -9.14 13.89
CA SER A 210 -18.63 -9.61 12.72
C SER A 210 -18.03 -9.08 11.44
N PHE A 211 -18.12 -9.88 10.39
CA PHE A 211 -17.50 -9.62 9.10
C PHE A 211 -18.49 -9.90 7.98
N GLU A 212 -18.45 -9.06 6.96
CA GLU A 212 -19.08 -9.26 5.65
C GLU A 212 -17.98 -9.56 4.64
N VAL A 213 -18.22 -10.51 3.75
CA VAL A 213 -17.24 -10.96 2.75
C VAL A 213 -17.83 -10.69 1.38
N VAL A 214 -17.11 -9.88 0.60
CA VAL A 214 -17.46 -9.48 -0.76
C VAL A 214 -16.41 -10.04 -1.71
N ARG A 215 -16.83 -10.47 -2.89
CA ARG A 215 -15.92 -10.79 -4.00
C ARG A 215 -15.81 -9.61 -4.93
N ILE A 216 -14.59 -9.29 -5.30
CA ILE A 216 -14.26 -8.24 -6.25
C ILE A 216 -14.25 -8.86 -7.65
N GLY A 217 -15.04 -8.29 -8.56
CA GLY A 217 -15.16 -8.77 -9.93
C GLY A 217 -15.96 -10.07 -10.03
N THR A 218 -15.34 -11.10 -10.61
CA THR A 218 -16.00 -12.38 -10.90
C THR A 218 -15.96 -13.36 -9.72
N GLU A 219 -16.72 -14.47 -9.80
CA GLU A 219 -16.74 -15.48 -8.73
C GLU A 219 -15.41 -16.22 -8.60
N GLU A 220 -14.68 -16.36 -9.71
CA GLU A 220 -13.38 -17.02 -9.78
C GLU A 220 -12.24 -16.00 -9.70
N VAL A 221 -11.08 -16.44 -9.19
CA VAL A 221 -9.88 -15.59 -9.19
C VAL A 221 -9.19 -15.72 -10.54
N GLU A 222 -9.30 -14.70 -11.38
CA GLU A 222 -8.76 -14.70 -12.74
C GLU A 222 -7.21 -14.75 -12.77
N HIS A 223 -6.58 -14.09 -11.79
CA HIS A 223 -5.12 -13.99 -11.67
C HIS A 223 -4.66 -14.50 -10.29
N PRO A 224 -4.60 -15.83 -10.09
CA PRO A 224 -4.28 -16.42 -8.79
C PRO A 224 -2.82 -16.20 -8.36
N ASP A 225 -1.95 -15.76 -9.25
CA ASP A 225 -0.57 -15.38 -9.00
C ASP A 225 -0.41 -13.93 -8.50
N ARG A 226 -1.48 -13.13 -8.53
CA ARG A 226 -1.50 -11.73 -8.06
C ARG A 226 -2.15 -11.63 -6.69
N GLY A 227 -1.46 -11.04 -5.71
CA GLY A 227 -1.99 -10.81 -4.37
C GLY A 227 -2.03 -9.33 -4.02
N PHE A 228 -3.08 -8.87 -3.34
CA PHE A 228 -3.15 -7.49 -2.85
C PHE A 228 -2.00 -7.19 -1.88
N SER A 229 -1.29 -6.09 -2.12
CA SER A 229 -0.19 -5.60 -1.27
C SER A 229 -0.54 -4.29 -0.58
N ALA A 230 -1.32 -3.41 -1.21
CA ALA A 230 -1.75 -2.13 -0.63
C ALA A 230 -3.10 -1.69 -1.19
N PHE A 231 -3.79 -0.81 -0.48
CA PHE A 231 -4.90 -0.03 -1.04
C PHE A 231 -5.06 1.30 -0.32
N ASP A 232 -5.74 2.25 -0.94
CA ASP A 232 -6.23 3.49 -0.30
C ASP A 232 -7.60 3.86 -0.88
N PHE A 233 -8.37 4.64 -0.13
CA PHE A 233 -9.67 5.14 -0.55
C PHE A 233 -9.53 6.33 -1.48
N ILE A 234 -10.25 6.33 -2.60
CA ILE A 234 -10.23 7.46 -3.54
C ILE A 234 -10.90 8.67 -2.87
N PRO A 235 -10.21 9.83 -2.74
CA PRO A 235 -10.75 10.98 -2.03
C PRO A 235 -12.04 11.52 -2.64
N GLY A 236 -12.94 12.03 -1.80
CA GLY A 236 -14.23 12.57 -2.25
C GLY A 236 -15.25 11.51 -2.69
N THR A 237 -15.01 10.23 -2.40
CA THR A 237 -15.93 9.11 -2.72
C THR A 237 -16.67 8.55 -1.50
N GLU A 238 -16.54 9.20 -0.34
CA GLU A 238 -17.05 8.71 0.96
C GLU A 238 -16.58 7.28 1.26
N ASP A 239 -15.30 7.01 0.95
CA ASP A 239 -14.61 5.73 1.08
C ASP A 239 -15.26 4.57 0.30
N ARG A 240 -16.09 4.88 -0.71
CA ARG A 240 -16.79 3.85 -1.50
C ARG A 240 -15.99 3.33 -2.68
N LEU A 241 -14.99 4.08 -3.17
CA LEU A 241 -14.09 3.61 -4.23
C LEU A 241 -12.69 3.38 -3.66
N ILE A 242 -12.08 2.28 -4.08
CA ILE A 242 -10.77 1.81 -3.61
C ILE A 242 -9.84 1.69 -4.82
N ALA A 243 -8.65 2.27 -4.70
CA ALA A 243 -7.53 1.94 -5.57
C ALA A 243 -6.61 0.96 -4.82
N ALA A 244 -6.26 -0.16 -5.45
CA ALA A 244 -5.46 -1.20 -4.81
C ALA A 244 -4.31 -1.66 -5.69
N ILE A 245 -3.17 -1.95 -5.05
CA ILE A 245 -2.01 -2.57 -5.68
C ILE A 245 -2.04 -4.07 -5.41
N LYS A 246 -1.73 -4.84 -6.45
CA LYS A 246 -1.40 -6.25 -6.34
C LYS A 246 0.04 -6.47 -6.79
N SER A 247 0.77 -7.35 -6.12
CA SER A 247 2.06 -7.83 -6.60
C SER A 247 2.02 -9.29 -6.98
N ARG A 248 2.90 -9.65 -7.93
CA ARG A 248 3.13 -11.00 -8.42
C ARG A 248 4.60 -11.36 -8.18
N GLU A 249 4.80 -12.46 -7.49
CA GLU A 249 6.12 -13.03 -7.18
C GLU A 249 6.05 -14.51 -7.50
N VAL A 250 6.76 -14.93 -8.54
CA VAL A 250 6.86 -16.32 -8.99
C VAL A 250 8.32 -16.67 -9.07
N GLU A 251 8.73 -17.77 -8.45
CA GLU A 251 10.13 -18.19 -8.40
C GLU A 251 10.74 -18.25 -9.82
N GLY A 252 11.84 -17.51 -10.01
CA GLY A 252 12.58 -17.47 -11.28
C GLY A 252 12.09 -16.43 -12.29
N GLU A 253 11.08 -15.63 -11.94
CA GLU A 253 10.59 -14.50 -12.75
C GLU A 253 10.83 -13.16 -12.04
N ASP A 254 10.89 -12.08 -12.81
CA ASP A 254 10.95 -10.74 -12.25
C ASP A 254 9.61 -10.38 -11.56
N PRO A 255 9.63 -9.63 -10.45
CA PRO A 255 8.41 -9.22 -9.79
C PRO A 255 7.60 -8.24 -10.64
N GLU A 256 6.29 -8.30 -10.52
CA GLU A 256 5.39 -7.38 -11.20
C GLU A 256 4.40 -6.76 -10.21
N SER A 257 3.94 -5.56 -10.52
CA SER A 257 2.87 -4.90 -9.78
C SER A 257 1.75 -4.46 -10.71
N TYR A 258 0.54 -4.42 -10.17
CA TYR A 258 -0.67 -4.08 -10.88
C TYR A 258 -1.52 -3.13 -10.04
N ILE A 259 -2.20 -2.18 -10.67
CA ILE A 259 -3.22 -1.37 -10.02
C ILE A 259 -4.61 -1.75 -10.54
N THR A 260 -5.59 -1.80 -9.66
CA THR A 260 -7.01 -1.99 -9.97
C THR A 260 -7.85 -1.01 -9.18
N VAL A 261 -9.04 -0.69 -9.68
CA VAL A 261 -10.00 0.17 -8.98
C VAL A 261 -11.37 -0.49 -8.95
N PHE A 262 -11.98 -0.55 -7.77
CA PHE A 262 -13.28 -1.16 -7.54
C PHE A 262 -14.02 -0.45 -6.41
N ASP A 263 -15.33 -0.69 -6.30
CA ASP A 263 -16.14 -0.19 -5.19
C ASP A 263 -16.21 -1.18 -4.01
N VAL A 264 -16.70 -0.69 -2.86
CA VAL A 264 -16.86 -1.49 -1.63
C VAL A 264 -17.90 -2.62 -1.71
N ASP A 265 -18.64 -2.68 -2.82
CA ASP A 265 -19.61 -3.72 -3.13
C ASP A 265 -19.02 -4.77 -4.11
N GLY A 266 -17.77 -4.59 -4.53
CA GLY A 266 -17.00 -5.52 -5.36
C GLY A 266 -17.09 -5.25 -6.86
N ASN A 267 -17.72 -4.17 -7.30
CA ASN A 267 -17.81 -3.83 -8.71
C ASN A 267 -16.49 -3.22 -9.20
N VAL A 268 -15.89 -3.80 -10.23
CA VAL A 268 -14.62 -3.32 -10.81
C VAL A 268 -14.91 -2.16 -11.76
N LEU A 269 -14.22 -1.04 -11.55
CA LEU A 269 -14.23 0.14 -12.42
C LEU A 269 -13.01 0.15 -13.36
N MET A 270 -11.92 -0.48 -12.93
CA MET A 270 -10.69 -0.62 -13.71
C MET A 270 -10.05 -1.98 -13.40
N GLU A 271 -9.94 -2.82 -14.42
CA GLU A 271 -9.22 -4.10 -14.35
C GLU A 271 -7.73 -3.90 -14.04
N ASP A 272 -7.05 -4.98 -13.67
CA ASP A 272 -5.62 -4.96 -13.37
C ASP A 272 -4.81 -4.35 -14.53
N MET A 273 -4.18 -3.20 -14.26
CA MET A 273 -3.22 -2.55 -15.15
C MET A 273 -1.81 -2.76 -14.60
N GLN A 274 -0.92 -3.39 -15.37
CA GLN A 274 0.47 -3.60 -14.97
C GLN A 274 1.23 -2.27 -14.86
N LEU A 275 2.09 -2.17 -13.84
CA LEU A 275 3.00 -1.05 -13.63
C LEU A 275 4.35 -1.35 -14.28
N ASP A 276 4.97 -0.33 -14.89
CA ASP A 276 6.25 -0.47 -15.59
C ASP A 276 7.44 -0.76 -14.64
N GLY A 277 8.48 -1.40 -15.17
CA GLY A 277 9.79 -1.48 -14.52
C GLY A 277 10.04 -2.72 -13.64
N ASN A 278 9.11 -3.68 -13.62
CA ASN A 278 9.27 -4.95 -12.89
C ASN A 278 9.67 -4.76 -11.42
N TYR A 279 8.94 -3.87 -10.74
CA TYR A 279 9.09 -3.66 -9.30
C TYR A 279 7.91 -4.23 -8.53
N LYS A 280 8.16 -4.63 -7.28
CA LYS A 280 7.15 -4.97 -6.30
C LYS A 280 6.78 -3.71 -5.49
N PHE A 281 5.62 -3.12 -5.79
CA PHE A 281 5.07 -2.00 -5.07
C PHE A 281 4.14 -2.51 -3.96
N GLU A 282 4.35 -2.02 -2.74
CA GLU A 282 3.63 -2.45 -1.53
C GLU A 282 3.09 -1.29 -0.69
N GLY A 283 3.18 -0.07 -1.20
CA GLY A 283 2.47 1.08 -0.63
C GLY A 283 1.85 1.93 -1.73
N LEU A 284 0.69 2.49 -1.44
CA LEU A 284 -0.08 3.39 -2.32
C LEU A 284 -0.68 4.49 -1.46
N TYR A 285 -0.53 5.75 -1.90
CA TYR A 285 -1.03 6.90 -1.17
C TYR A 285 -1.44 8.04 -2.10
N PHE A 286 -2.59 8.66 -1.86
CA PHE A 286 -2.94 9.95 -2.49
C PHE A 286 -2.22 11.11 -1.79
N VAL A 287 -1.37 11.82 -2.53
CA VAL A 287 -0.53 12.95 -2.03
C VAL A 287 -1.15 14.31 -2.29
#